data_AF-A0A834MAA1-F1
#
_entry.id   AF-A0A834MAA1-F1
#
_cell.length_a   1.000
_cell.length_b   1.000
_cell.length_c   1.000
_cell.angle_alpha   90.00
_cell.angle_beta   90.00
_cell.angle_gamma   90.00
#
_symmetry.space_group_name_H-M   'P 1'
#
loop_
_entity.id
_entity.type
_entity.pdbx_description
1 polymer ?
#
loop_
_entity_poly.entity_id
_entity_poly.type
_entity_poly.pdbx_seq_one_letter_code
_entity_poly.pdbx_strand_id
1 'polypeptide(L)' 'MITDFIGCDKCMKGYNTLAALRSHVSKDCEKERIACEFCPKSYTRRARLRQHCLQTHNRDLEKYISSNTRA' A
#
# COMPACT_ATOMS: atom_id res chain seq x y z
N MET A 1 3.06 -34.22 -0.80
CA MET A 1 3.95 -33.07 -1.03
C MET A 1 3.33 -31.89 -0.31
N ILE A 2 3.90 -31.47 0.81
CA ILE A 2 3.47 -30.26 1.50
C ILE A 2 4.23 -29.12 0.80
N THR A 3 3.55 -28.35 -0.06
CA THR A 3 4.10 -27.07 -0.52
C THR A 3 3.87 -26.08 0.59
N ASP A 4 4.87 -25.87 1.44
CA ASP A 4 4.88 -24.82 2.46
C ASP A 4 4.77 -23.46 1.77
N PHE A 5 3.59 -22.84 1.88
CA PHE A 5 3.38 -21.46 1.47
C PHE A 5 3.95 -20.54 2.54
N ILE A 6 4.86 -19.65 2.14
CA ILE A 6 5.50 -18.70 3.06
C ILE A 6 4.65 -17.43 3.07
N GLY A 7 4.01 -17.17 4.21
CA GLY A 7 3.15 -16.01 4.42
C GLY A 7 3.93 -14.73 4.72
N CYS A 8 3.42 -13.59 4.28
CA CYS A 8 3.93 -12.27 4.70
C CYS A 8 3.21 -11.82 5.99
N ASP A 9 3.93 -11.66 7.10
CA ASP A 9 3.34 -11.22 8.38
C ASP A 9 2.68 -9.83 8.31
N LYS A 10 3.08 -8.99 7.35
CA LYS A 10 2.57 -7.62 7.20
C LYS A 10 1.27 -7.52 6.40
N CYS A 11 0.99 -8.46 5.49
CA CYS A 11 -0.20 -8.39 4.64
C CYS A 11 -0.90 -9.73 4.38
N MET A 12 -0.45 -10.79 5.04
CA MET A 12 -0.98 -12.15 5.01
C MET A 12 -1.07 -12.79 3.62
N LYS A 13 -0.34 -12.26 2.62
CA LYS A 13 -0.21 -12.89 1.30
C LYS A 13 0.76 -14.08 1.35
N GLY A 14 0.37 -15.18 0.72
CA GLY A 14 1.19 -16.39 0.61
C GLY A 14 2.02 -16.44 -0.68
N TYR A 15 3.23 -16.98 -0.58
CA TYR A 15 4.17 -17.15 -1.68
C TYR A 15 4.75 -18.56 -1.69
N ASN A 16 5.07 -19.08 -2.87
CA ASN A 16 5.65 -20.41 -3.05
C ASN A 16 7.18 -20.45 -2.88
N THR A 17 7.84 -19.28 -2.77
CA THR A 17 9.29 -19.18 -2.62
C THR A 17 9.67 -18.03 -1.68
N LEU A 18 10.79 -18.20 -0.96
CA LEU A 18 11.31 -17.18 -0.04
C LEU A 18 11.76 -15.92 -0.80
N ALA A 19 12.30 -16.07 -2.01
CA ALA A 19 12.70 -14.95 -2.87
C ALA A 19 11.50 -14.10 -3.29
N ALA A 20 10.37 -14.72 -3.64
CA ALA A 20 9.14 -13.99 -3.96
C ALA A 20 8.61 -13.23 -2.74
N LEU A 21 8.63 -13.86 -1.56
CA LEU A 21 8.26 -13.17 -0.32
C LEU A 21 9.18 -11.98 -0.04
N ARG A 22 10.50 -12.14 -0.09
CA ARG A 22 11.47 -11.05 0.18
C ARG A 22 11.28 -9.89 -0.80
N SER A 23 11.10 -10.17 -2.08
CA SER A 23 10.85 -9.16 -3.11
C SER A 23 9.53 -8.43 -2.87
N HIS A 24 8.47 -9.16 -2.47
CA HIS A 24 7.21 -8.56 -2.05
C HIS A 24 7.40 -7.66 -0.83
N VAL A 25 8.09 -8.16 0.21
CA VAL A 25 8.30 -7.41 1.45
C VAL A 25 9.00 -6.09 1.16
N SER A 26 10.12 -6.11 0.45
CA SER A 26 10.87 -4.89 0.10
C SER A 26 10.08 -3.95 -0.84
N LYS A 27 9.32 -4.47 -1.81
CA LYS A 27 8.63 -3.61 -2.79
C LYS A 27 7.28 -3.06 -2.32
N ASP A 28 6.57 -3.76 -1.45
CA ASP A 28 5.15 -3.49 -1.12
C ASP A 28 4.90 -3.29 0.38
N CYS A 29 5.73 -3.90 1.23
CA CYS A 29 5.56 -3.92 2.69
C CYS A 29 6.62 -3.10 3.44
N GLU A 30 7.73 -2.75 2.79
CA GLU A 30 8.75 -1.80 3.24
C GLU A 30 8.41 -0.37 2.78
N LYS A 31 7.50 -0.23 1.81
CA LYS A 31 6.89 1.07 1.53
C LYS A 31 6.00 1.44 2.69
N GLU A 32 6.31 2.55 3.34
CA GLU A 32 5.45 3.17 4.33
C GLU A 32 4.02 3.25 3.78
N ARG A 33 3.14 2.43 4.36
CA ARG A 33 1.73 2.46 4.01
C ARG A 33 1.12 3.65 4.70
N ILE A 34 0.50 4.51 3.92
CA ILE A 34 -0.16 5.72 4.39
C ILE A 34 -1.60 5.32 4.70
N ALA A 35 -1.95 5.35 5.96
CA ALA A 35 -3.31 5.07 6.42
C ALA A 35 -4.25 6.21 6.04
N CYS A 36 -5.48 5.87 5.72
CA CYS A 36 -6.56 6.83 5.64
C CYS A 36 -6.96 7.28 7.05
N GLU A 37 -7.17 8.57 7.24
CA GLU A 37 -7.66 9.13 8.51
C GLU A 37 -9.16 8.89 8.74
N PHE A 38 -9.91 8.55 7.69
CA PHE A 38 -11.36 8.37 7.74
C PHE A 38 -11.78 6.90 7.73
N CYS A 39 -10.86 5.95 7.49
CA CYS A 39 -11.18 4.53 7.43
C CYS A 39 -9.94 3.65 7.67
N PRO A 40 -10.10 2.33 7.95
CA PRO A 40 -8.98 1.44 8.24
C PRO A 40 -8.15 1.04 7.00
N LYS A 41 -8.37 1.65 5.82
CA LYS A 41 -7.61 1.33 4.61
C LYS A 41 -6.26 2.03 4.61
N SER A 42 -5.24 1.35 4.11
CA SER A 42 -3.89 1.89 3.95
C SER A 42 -3.37 1.68 2.52
N TYR A 43 -2.57 2.63 2.05
CA TYR A 43 -2.13 2.69 0.66
C TYR A 43 -0.62 2.93 0.58
N THR A 44 0.05 2.27 -0.36
CA THR A 44 1.50 2.42 -0.57
C THR A 44 1.89 3.71 -1.33
N ARG A 45 0.91 4.47 -1.82
CA ARG A 45 1.13 5.70 -2.60
C ARG A 45 0.16 6.80 -2.18
N ARG A 46 0.67 8.02 -2.01
CA ARG A 46 -0.09 9.25 -1.70
C ARG A 46 -1.22 9.52 -2.70
N ALA A 47 -0.93 9.39 -4.00
CA ALA A 47 -1.93 9.58 -5.05
C ALA A 47 -3.12 8.60 -4.95
N ARG A 48 -2.86 7.34 -4.59
CA ARG A 48 -3.93 6.35 -4.38
C ARG A 48 -4.78 6.68 -3.15
N LEU A 49 -4.15 7.13 -2.07
CA LEU A 49 -4.89 7.54 -0.87
C LEU A 49 -5.78 8.75 -1.17
N ARG A 50 -5.25 9.78 -1.86
CA ARG A 50 -6.03 10.96 -2.27
C ARG A 50 -7.23 10.56 -3.14
N GLN A 51 -7.01 9.73 -4.16
CA GLN A 51 -8.11 9.23 -5.02
C GLN A 51 -9.16 8.47 -4.20
N HIS A 52 -8.73 7.60 -3.28
CA HIS A 52 -9.66 6.89 -2.40
C HIS A 52 -10.46 7.86 -1.53
N CYS A 53 -9.83 8.86 -0.93
CA CYS A 53 -10.52 9.83 -0.10
C CYS A 53 -11.48 10.71 -0.91
N LEU A 54 -11.12 11.08 -2.14
CA LEU A 54 -12.01 11.76 -3.06
C LEU A 54 -13.23 10.90 -3.41
N GLN A 55 -13.06 9.62 -3.70
CA GLN A 55 -14.15 8.75 -4.16
C GLN A 55 -15.01 8.16 -3.03
N THR A 56 -14.42 7.86 -1.88
CA THR A 56 -15.10 7.17 -0.76
C THR A 56 -15.51 8.12 0.35
N HIS A 57 -14.72 9.17 0.57
CA HIS A 57 -14.96 10.12 1.67
C HIS A 57 -15.37 11.51 1.17
N ASN A 58 -15.35 11.76 -0.15
CA ASN A 58 -15.48 13.09 -0.74
C ASN A 58 -14.55 14.11 -0.06
N ARG A 59 -13.36 13.66 0.36
CA ARG A 59 -12.33 14.47 1.02
C ARG A 59 -11.13 14.55 0.11
N ASP A 60 -10.79 15.77 -0.28
CA ASP A 60 -9.54 16.00 -0.98
C ASP A 60 -8.39 16.17 0.01
N LEU A 61 -7.33 15.39 -0.18
CA LEU A 61 -6.17 15.42 0.70
C LEU A 61 -5.03 16.16 0.00
N GLU A 62 -5.13 17.49 0.01
CA GLU A 62 -4.17 18.41 -0.60
C GLU A 62 -2.73 18.18 -0.12
N LYS A 63 -2.56 17.77 1.14
CA LYS A 63 -1.26 17.36 1.72
C LYS A 63 -0.57 16.19 0.99
N TYR A 64 -1.31 15.47 0.14
CA TYR A 64 -0.82 14.34 -0.64
C TYR A 64 -0.66 14.64 -2.14
N ILE A 65 -0.82 15.89 -2.56
CA ILE A 65 -0.43 16.34 -3.89
C ILE A 65 1.11 16.28 -3.97
N SER A 66 1.65 15.44 -4.86
CA SER A 66 3.04 15.61 -5.28
C SER A 66 3.07 16.86 -6.12
N SER A 67 3.64 17.95 -5.58
CA SER A 67 3.81 19.22 -6.26
C SER A 67 4.39 19.00 -7.66
N ASN A 68 3.53 19.03 -8.67
CA ASN A 68 3.92 19.26 -10.05
C ASN A 68 3.13 20.47 -10.53
N THR A 69 3.34 21.58 -9.83
CA THR A 69 3.03 22.90 -10.33
C THR A 69 4.27 23.36 -11.09
N ARG A 70 4.39 22.95 -12.34
CA ARG A 70 5.12 23.74 -13.33
C ARG A 70 4.06 24.50 -14.11
N ALA A 71 4.23 25.82 -14.06
CA ALA A 71 3.45 26.84 -14.75
C ALA A 71 3.19 26.51 -16.23
#